data_AF-A0A1E7YNT2-F1
#
_entry.id   AF-A0A1E7YNT2-F1
#
_cell.length_a   1.000
_cell.length_b   1.000
_cell.length_c   1.000
_cell.angle_alpha   90.00
_cell.angle_beta   90.00
_cell.angle_gamma   90.00
#
_symmetry.space_group_name_H-M   'P 1'
#
loop_
_entity.id
_entity.type
_entity.pdbx_description
1 polymer ?
#
loop_
_entity_poly.entity_id
_entity_poly.type
_entity_poly.pdbx_seq_one_letter_code
_entity_poly.pdbx_strand_id
1 'polypeptide(L)' 'MFNYKNAALLLSQRISVASHVAVGAVVTYNLVGNTNSDLIAAAATWIVMQAASFVLRAWSDGLPSP' A
#
# COMPACT_ATOMS: atom_id res chain seq x y z
N MET A 1 -26.97 1.76 -6.79
CA MET A 1 -26.32 0.64 -6.08
C MET A 1 -24.85 0.96 -5.88
N PHE A 2 -24.27 0.56 -4.75
CA PHE A 2 -22.84 0.73 -4.50
C PHE A 2 -22.02 -0.27 -5.35
N ASN A 3 -21.01 0.22 -6.06
CA ASN A 3 -20.17 -0.61 -6.94
C ASN A 3 -18.94 -1.11 -6.17
N TYR A 4 -19.08 -2.29 -5.56
CA TYR A 4 -18.03 -2.91 -4.74
C TYR A 4 -16.73 -3.17 -5.53
N LYS A 5 -16.85 -3.49 -6.82
CA LYS A 5 -15.70 -3.72 -7.71
C LYS A 5 -14.85 -2.46 -7.88
N ASN A 6 -15.48 -1.34 -8.25
CA ASN A 6 -14.76 -0.07 -8.39
C ASN A 6 -14.22 0.43 -7.04
N ALA A 7 -14.95 0.24 -5.94
CA ALA A 7 -14.48 0.63 -4.62
C ALA A 7 -13.21 -0.14 -4.20
N ALA A 8 -13.21 -1.46 -4.42
CA ALA A 8 -12.07 -2.34 -4.13
C ALA A 8 -10.83 -1.96 -4.96
N LEU A 9 -11.02 -1.73 -6.26
CA LEU A 9 -9.95 -1.32 -7.17
C LEU A 9 -9.34 0.02 -6.74
N LEU A 10 -10.17 1.03 -6.46
CA LEU A 10 -9.71 2.35 -6.01
C LEU A 10 -8.97 2.26 -4.67
N LEU A 11 -9.45 1.44 -3.74
CA LEU A 11 -8.79 1.25 -2.45
C LEU A 11 -7.42 0.56 -2.62
N SER A 12 -7.33 -0.49 -3.44
CA SER A 12 -6.05 -1.16 -3.73
C SER A 12 -5.00 -0.20 -4.28
N GLN A 13 -5.41 0.68 -5.20
CA GLN A 13 -4.52 1.69 -5.80
C GLN A 13 -4.06 2.71 -4.77
N ARG A 14 -4.98 3.20 -3.93
CA ARG A 14 -4.66 4.17 -2.86
C ARG A 14 -3.69 3.59 -1.83
N ILE A 15 -3.87 2.33 -1.43
CA ILE A 15 -2.94 1.66 -0.49
C ILE A 15 -1.55 1.55 -1.11
N SER A 16 -1.45 1.15 -2.39
CA SER A 16 -0.17 1.06 -3.09
C SER A 16 0.52 2.42 -3.20
N VAL A 17 -0.20 3.49 -3.57
CA VAL A 17 0.42 4.82 -3.67
C VAL A 17 0.85 5.33 -2.29
N ALA A 18 -0.02 5.20 -1.28
CA ALA A 18 0.28 5.65 0.08
C ALA A 18 1.49 4.92 0.69
N SER A 19 1.65 3.62 0.41
CA SER A 19 2.80 2.84 0.90
C SER A 19 4.12 3.35 0.32
N HIS A 20 4.18 3.65 -0.98
CA HIS A 20 5.39 4.18 -1.62
C HIS A 20 5.76 5.56 -1.05
N VAL A 21 4.77 6.43 -0.86
CA VAL A 21 4.99 7.77 -0.30
C VAL A 21 5.48 7.67 1.15
N ALA A 22 4.82 6.86 1.99
CA ALA A 22 5.19 6.70 3.39
C ALA A 22 6.62 6.16 3.54
N VAL A 23 6.98 5.14 2.77
CA VAL A 23 8.31 4.54 2.82
C VAL A 23 9.36 5.49 2.27
N GLY A 24 9.07 6.19 1.16
CA GLY A 24 9.96 7.22 0.63
C GLY A 24 10.23 8.33 1.64
N ALA A 25 9.22 8.76 2.40
CA ALA A 25 9.38 9.74 3.47
C ALA A 25 10.26 9.21 4.61
N VAL A 26 10.06 7.96 5.05
CA VAL A 26 10.87 7.35 6.12
C VAL A 26 12.31 7.13 5.66
N VAL A 27 12.54 6.69 4.42
CA VAL A 27 13.89 6.53 3.86
C VAL A 27 14.59 7.88 3.78
N THR A 28 13.92 8.91 3.27
CA THR A 28 14.48 10.27 3.18
C THR A 28 14.81 10.80 4.58
N TYR A 29 13.92 10.62 5.55
CA TYR A 29 14.16 11.02 6.93
C TYR A 29 15.37 10.31 7.55
N ASN A 30 15.49 8.99 7.36
CA ASN A 30 16.60 8.22 7.93
C ASN A 30 17.94 8.46 7.23
N LEU A 31 17.94 8.77 5.93
CA LEU A 31 19.15 9.23 5.24
C LEU A 31 19.70 10.54 5.83
N VAL A 32 18.82 11.40 6.35
CA VAL A 32 19.19 12.67 6.98
C VAL A 32 19.49 12.49 8.49
N GLY A 33 18.75 11.61 9.17
CA GLY A 33 18.83 11.40 10.63
C GLY A 33 19.78 10.28 11.10
N ASN A 34 20.27 9.43 10.18
CA ASN A 34 21.24 8.35 10.42
C ASN A 34 20.79 7.24 11.40
N THR A 35 19.50 6.89 11.38
CA THR A 35 18.89 5.81 12.20
C THR A 35 18.48 4.62 11.33
N ASN A 36 18.89 3.40 11.70
CA ASN A 36 18.65 2.20 10.87
C ASN A 36 17.41 1.37 11.28
N SER A 37 16.92 1.48 12.53
CA SER A 37 15.75 0.73 13.02
C SER A 37 14.47 1.05 12.25
N ASP A 38 14.31 2.30 11.86
CA ASP A 38 13.11 2.83 11.22
C ASP A 38 13.01 2.40 9.75
N LEU A 39 14.16 2.12 9.11
CA LEU A 39 14.22 1.59 7.74
C LEU A 39 13.68 0.16 7.67
N ILE A 40 14.02 -0.69 8.66
CA ILE A 40 13.53 -2.07 8.71
C ILE A 40 12.02 -2.08 8.97
N ALA A 41 11.55 -1.25 9.91
CA ALA A 41 10.13 -1.09 10.20
C ALA A 41 9.34 -0.56 8.98
N ALA A 42 9.91 0.41 8.26
CA ALA A 42 9.31 0.93 7.02
C ALA A 42 9.25 -0.13 5.92
N ALA A 43 10.32 -0.90 5.70
CA ALA A 43 10.34 -1.98 4.72
C ALA A 43 9.32 -3.08 5.05
N ALA A 44 9.24 -3.49 6.32
CA ALA A 44 8.24 -4.47 6.76
C ALA A 44 6.81 -3.95 6.56
N THR A 45 6.56 -2.69 6.91
CA THR A 45 5.27 -2.02 6.71
C THR A 45 4.92 -1.93 5.23
N TRP A 46 5.89 -1.60 4.36
CA TRP A 46 5.71 -1.57 2.92
C TRP A 46 5.23 -2.91 2.38
N ILE A 47 5.92 -3.99 2.75
CA ILE A 47 5.58 -5.36 2.30
C ILE A 47 4.13 -5.69 2.68
N VAL A 48 3.71 -5.39 3.92
CA VAL A 48 2.34 -5.65 4.38
C VAL A 48 1.32 -4.83 3.58
N MET A 49 1.60 -3.55 3.32
CA MET A 49 0.71 -2.70 2.53
C MET A 49 0.63 -3.15 1.07
N GLN A 50 1.73 -3.60 0.47
CA GLN A 50 1.73 -4.14 -0.89
C GLN A 50 0.97 -5.46 -0.96
N ALA A 51 1.13 -6.35 0.02
CA ALA A 51 0.36 -7.57 0.12
C ALA A 51 -1.16 -7.27 0.25
N ALA A 52 -1.54 -6.31 1.09
CA ALA A 52 -2.93 -5.89 1.24
C ALA A 52 -3.50 -5.31 -0.06
N SER A 53 -2.74 -4.45 -0.75
CA SER A 53 -3.12 -3.91 -2.07
C SER A 53 -3.35 -5.03 -3.09
N PHE A 54 -2.44 -6.00 -3.15
CA PHE A 54 -2.53 -7.15 -4.05
C PHE A 54 -3.78 -8.00 -3.76
N VAL A 55 -4.03 -8.35 -2.49
CA VAL A 55 -5.21 -9.14 -2.08
C VAL A 55 -6.51 -8.41 -2.44
N LEU A 56 -6.59 -7.10 -2.19
CA LEU A 56 -7.76 -6.31 -2.55
C LEU A 56 -8.01 -6.26 -4.06
N ARG A 57 -6.93 -6.19 -4.85
CA ARG A 57 -7.05 -6.20 -6.31
C ARG A 57 -7.49 -7.57 -6.82
N ALA A 58 -6.88 -8.65 -6.33
CA ALA A 58 -7.27 -10.01 -6.68
C ALA A 58 -8.74 -10.29 -6.31
N TRP A 59 -9.18 -9.80 -5.14
CA TRP A 59 -10.59 -9.86 -4.74
C TRP A 59 -11.49 -9.06 -5.68
N SER A 60 -11.10 -7.83 -6.02
CA SER A 60 -11.82 -6.98 -6.98
C SER A 60 -11.98 -7.63 -8.35
N ASP A 61 -10.95 -8.32 -8.83
CA ASP A 61 -10.94 -8.97 -10.14
C ASP A 61 -11.93 -10.15 -10.18
N GLY A 62 -12.16 -10.81 -9.05
CA GLY A 62 -13.14 -11.89 -8.89
C GLY A 62 -14.60 -11.44 -8.72
N LEU A 63 -14.84 -10.14 -8.52
CA LEU A 63 -16.21 -9.63 -8.41
C LEU A 63 -16.88 -9.52 -9.80
N PRO A 64 -18.19 -9.83 -9.89
CA PRO A 64 -18.95 -9.61 -11.11
C PRO A 64 -18.83 -8.14 -11.54
N SER A 65 -18.72 -7.92 -12.85
CA SER A 65 -18.83 -6.56 -13.39
C SER A 65 -20.16 -5.94 -12.98
N PRO A 66 -20.22 -4.61 -12.84
CA PRO A 66 -21.48 -3.90 -12.66
C PRO A 66 -22.50 -4.26 -13.75
#